data_AF-A0A4R5UJI3-F1
#
_entry.id   AF-A0A4R5UJI3-F1
#
_cell.length_a   1.000
_cell.length_b   1.000
_cell.length_c   1.000
_cell.angle_alpha   90.00
_cell.angle_beta   90.00
_cell.angle_gamma   90.00
#
_symmetry.space_group_name_H-M   'P 1'
#
loop_
_entity.id
_entity.type
_entity.pdbx_description
1 polymer ?
#
loop_
_entity_poly.entity_id
_entity_poly.type
_entity_poly.pdbx_seq_one_letter_code
_entity_poly.pdbx_strand_id
1 'polypeptide(L)'
;MAKDDNQDKSTRDTHYATLRRAVRDAKRERGEIPTPQQRRPKSNKDWKPPQLQPDEVFLYGLHTVRAALDNPQRKLIKLSVTQNAFARLDIGEPETLKFPVEFVSPQDIDKVLGPEAIHQGVMLETRPLPARRLEALKASPLLLVLDQVTDPHNVGAIMRSAVAFGAGAVVTTQRHSPTESGVLAKSASGALELIPYIQVTNLADALGELHKLGFQTIGLDSEGPAPLEGTFAGERIALVLGSEGKGLRQKTRETVTALARLDMPGEIKSLNVSNAAAVALYASRQHLSKNG
;
A
#
# COMPACT_ATOMS: atom_id res chain seq x y z
N MET A 1 49.07 12.21 3.49
CA MET A 1 48.75 11.48 2.24
C MET A 1 49.05 10.01 2.47
N ALA A 2 47.99 9.19 2.54
CA ALA A 2 47.95 7.78 2.15
C ALA A 2 46.52 7.30 2.45
N LYS A 3 45.70 7.25 1.39
CA LYS A 3 44.42 6.54 1.34
C LYS A 3 44.70 5.09 0.92
N ASP A 4 43.74 4.23 1.25
CA ASP A 4 43.55 2.83 0.81
C ASP A 4 44.46 1.78 1.47
N ASP A 5 44.00 0.57 1.85
CA ASP A 5 43.00 -0.30 1.21
C ASP A 5 42.14 -1.07 2.23
N ASN A 6 40.82 -0.83 2.27
CA ASN A 6 39.85 -1.73 2.92
C ASN A 6 38.80 -2.27 1.91
N GLN A 7 38.93 -1.95 0.62
CA GLN A 7 38.05 -2.42 -0.45
C GLN A 7 38.40 -3.83 -0.97
N ASP A 8 39.64 -4.31 -0.76
CA ASP A 8 40.16 -5.53 -1.41
C ASP A 8 39.82 -6.85 -0.68
N LYS A 9 39.23 -6.79 0.53
CA LYS A 9 38.80 -8.00 1.27
C LYS A 9 37.40 -8.49 0.85
N SER A 10 36.47 -7.56 0.63
CA SER A 10 35.08 -7.85 0.24
C SER A 10 34.97 -8.51 -1.14
N THR A 11 35.81 -8.09 -2.08
CA THR A 11 35.92 -8.65 -3.44
C THR A 11 36.56 -10.04 -3.47
N ARG A 12 37.57 -10.29 -2.63
CA ARG A 12 38.15 -11.63 -2.47
C ARG A 12 37.17 -12.63 -1.83
N ASP A 13 36.40 -12.21 -0.82
CA ASP A 13 35.40 -13.07 -0.18
C ASP A 13 34.25 -13.45 -1.12
N THR A 14 33.82 -12.51 -1.98
CA THR A 14 32.83 -12.78 -3.04
C THR A 14 33.39 -13.67 -4.16
N HIS A 15 34.66 -13.51 -4.53
CA HIS A 15 35.32 -14.38 -5.51
C HIS A 15 35.42 -15.83 -5.01
N TYR A 16 35.86 -16.05 -3.77
CA TYR A 16 35.92 -17.39 -3.16
C TYR A 16 34.54 -18.00 -2.95
N ALA A 17 33.53 -17.21 -2.60
CA ALA A 17 32.15 -17.69 -2.51
C ALA A 17 31.61 -18.18 -3.86
N THR A 18 31.93 -17.46 -4.94
CA THR A 18 31.54 -17.81 -6.32
C THR A 18 32.24 -19.09 -6.77
N LEU A 19 33.54 -19.23 -6.48
CA LEU A 19 34.32 -20.44 -6.80
C LEU A 19 33.77 -21.67 -6.06
N ARG A 20 33.43 -21.53 -4.77
CA ARG A 20 32.84 -22.61 -3.96
C ARG A 20 31.46 -23.04 -4.48
N ARG A 21 30.69 -22.10 -5.03
CA ARG A 21 29.39 -22.38 -5.67
C ARG A 21 29.58 -23.17 -6.96
N ALA A 22 30.49 -22.73 -7.83
CA ALA A 22 30.80 -23.43 -9.08
C ALA A 22 31.30 -24.87 -8.84
N VAL A 23 32.18 -25.09 -7.86
CA VAL A 23 32.64 -26.44 -7.49
C VAL A 23 31.49 -27.30 -6.97
N ARG A 24 30.59 -26.73 -6.18
CA ARG A 24 29.42 -27.44 -5.64
C ARG A 24 28.42 -27.80 -6.73
N ASP A 25 28.22 -26.92 -7.69
CA ASP A 25 27.32 -27.14 -8.82
C ASP A 25 27.91 -28.20 -9.77
N ALA A 26 29.21 -28.16 -10.05
CA ALA A 26 29.89 -29.21 -10.82
C ALA A 26 29.84 -30.60 -10.13
N LYS A 27 29.93 -30.65 -8.79
CA LYS A 27 29.73 -31.89 -8.03
C LYS A 27 28.29 -32.41 -8.10
N ARG A 28 27.30 -31.52 -8.22
CA ARG A 28 25.89 -31.90 -8.42
C ARG A 28 25.64 -32.46 -9.81
N GLU A 29 26.22 -31.85 -10.85
CA GLU A 29 26.12 -32.36 -12.23
C GLU A 29 26.73 -33.76 -12.38
N ARG A 30 27.79 -34.07 -11.61
CA ARG A 30 28.40 -35.41 -11.55
C ARG A 30 27.70 -36.39 -10.60
N GLY A 31 26.63 -35.98 -9.92
CA GLY A 31 25.87 -36.84 -9.01
C GLY A 31 26.57 -37.16 -7.68
N GLU A 32 27.68 -36.50 -7.35
CA GLU A 32 28.45 -36.73 -6.12
C GLU A 32 27.78 -36.16 -4.87
N ILE A 33 26.82 -35.24 -5.03
CA ILE A 33 26.08 -34.59 -3.93
C ILE A 33 24.59 -34.58 -4.29
N PRO A 34 23.68 -34.92 -3.35
CA PRO A 34 22.24 -34.84 -3.59
C PRO A 34 21.79 -33.44 -4.01
N THR A 35 20.97 -33.37 -5.06
CA THR A 35 20.24 -32.15 -5.42
C THR A 35 19.29 -31.81 -4.28
N PRO A 36 19.33 -30.59 -3.70
CA PRO A 36 18.35 -30.20 -2.70
C PRO A 36 16.97 -30.34 -3.32
N GLN A 37 16.14 -31.21 -2.76
CA GLN A 37 14.73 -31.22 -3.12
C GLN A 37 14.22 -29.81 -2.81
N GLN A 38 13.77 -29.09 -3.83
CA GLN A 38 12.96 -27.90 -3.62
C GLN A 38 11.81 -28.35 -2.74
N ARG A 39 11.81 -27.95 -1.46
CA ARG A 39 10.66 -28.12 -0.59
C ARG A 39 9.53 -27.36 -1.28
N ARG A 40 8.66 -28.09 -1.97
CA ARG A 40 7.38 -27.53 -2.43
C ARG A 40 6.75 -26.87 -1.20
N PRO A 41 6.35 -25.59 -1.24
CA PRO A 41 5.59 -25.02 -0.15
C PRO A 41 4.41 -25.96 0.09
N LYS A 42 4.28 -26.48 1.32
CA LYS A 42 3.15 -27.34 1.69
C LYS A 42 1.89 -26.55 1.34
N SER A 43 1.06 -27.06 0.41
CA SER A 43 -0.21 -26.43 0.10
C SER A 43 -1.03 -26.39 1.38
N ASN A 44 -1.25 -25.21 1.91
CA ASN A 44 -1.81 -25.02 3.24
C ASN A 44 -3.34 -25.09 3.18
N LYS A 45 -3.88 -26.27 2.86
CA LYS A 45 -5.33 -26.51 2.81
C LYS A 45 -6.01 -26.42 4.18
N ASP A 46 -5.25 -26.47 5.28
CA ASP A 46 -5.77 -26.59 6.64
C ASP A 46 -5.63 -25.33 7.50
N TRP A 47 -4.98 -24.27 7.01
CA TRP A 47 -4.92 -23.00 7.75
C TRP A 47 -6.25 -22.27 7.63
N LYS A 48 -6.91 -22.09 8.76
CA LYS A 48 -8.08 -21.23 8.90
C LYS A 48 -7.65 -19.95 9.59
N PRO A 49 -7.99 -18.77 9.05
CA PRO A 49 -7.70 -17.51 9.72
C PRO A 49 -8.37 -17.51 11.10
N PRO A 50 -7.71 -16.97 12.13
CA PRO A 50 -8.33 -16.80 13.44
C PRO A 50 -9.61 -15.96 13.31
N GLN A 51 -10.63 -16.30 14.10
CA GLN A 51 -11.84 -15.50 14.19
C GLN A 51 -11.50 -14.22 14.96
N LEU A 52 -11.26 -13.14 14.21
CA LEU A 52 -11.16 -11.79 14.76
C LEU A 52 -12.50 -11.41 15.41
N GLN A 53 -12.45 -10.67 16.52
CA GLN A 53 -13.63 -9.92 16.93
C GLN A 53 -14.01 -8.96 15.80
N PRO A 54 -15.30 -8.63 15.61
CA PRO A 54 -15.77 -7.79 14.48
C PRO A 54 -15.05 -6.44 14.32
N ASP A 55 -14.37 -6.00 15.38
CA ASP A 55 -13.74 -4.70 15.51
C ASP A 55 -12.21 -4.77 15.69
N GLU A 56 -11.54 -5.90 15.38
CA GLU A 56 -10.09 -6.03 15.51
C GLU A 56 -9.38 -6.20 14.16
N VAL A 57 -8.20 -5.59 14.03
CA VAL A 57 -7.34 -5.67 12.86
C VAL A 57 -5.92 -6.00 13.29
N PHE A 58 -5.35 -7.03 12.67
CA PHE A 58 -3.94 -7.38 12.82
C PHE A 58 -3.10 -6.69 11.77
N LEU A 59 -2.23 -5.78 12.22
CA LEU A 59 -1.25 -5.08 11.40
C LEU A 59 0.10 -5.79 11.51
N TYR A 60 0.85 -5.85 10.41
CA TYR A 60 2.14 -6.53 10.39
C TYR A 60 3.12 -5.89 9.42
N GLY A 61 4.41 -6.17 9.65
CA GLY A 61 5.52 -5.50 8.98
C GLY A 61 5.95 -4.23 9.70
N LEU A 62 7.26 -3.97 9.68
CA LEU A 62 7.89 -2.93 10.51
C LEU A 62 7.35 -1.52 10.21
N HIS A 63 7.28 -1.12 8.94
CA HIS A 63 6.78 0.21 8.57
C HIS A 63 5.30 0.41 8.93
N THR A 64 4.48 -0.62 8.69
CA THR A 64 3.05 -0.60 9.02
C THR A 64 2.85 -0.43 10.52
N VAL A 65 3.53 -1.27 11.31
CA VAL A 65 3.41 -1.24 12.77
C VAL A 65 3.97 0.07 13.32
N ARG A 66 5.12 0.54 12.83
CA ARG A 66 5.70 1.81 13.26
C ARG A 66 4.73 2.98 13.02
N ALA A 67 4.17 3.09 11.82
CA ALA A 67 3.21 4.14 11.49
C ALA A 67 1.96 4.07 12.38
N ALA A 68 1.49 2.86 12.70
CA ALA A 68 0.33 2.66 13.57
C ALA A 68 0.61 3.07 15.02
N LEU A 69 1.83 2.82 15.51
CA LEU A 69 2.27 3.26 16.85
C LEU A 69 2.38 4.80 16.93
N ASP A 70 2.80 5.45 15.85
CA ASP A 70 2.94 6.91 15.77
C ASP A 70 1.57 7.62 15.56
N ASN A 71 0.47 6.89 15.30
CA ASN A 71 -0.85 7.45 15.07
C ASN A 71 -1.70 7.54 16.35
N PRO A 72 -2.00 8.74 16.88
CA PRO A 72 -2.77 8.89 18.13
C PRO A 72 -4.24 8.48 18.01
N GLN A 73 -4.78 8.38 16.79
CA GLN A 73 -6.17 7.92 16.58
C GLN A 73 -6.29 6.40 16.59
N ARG A 74 -5.16 5.68 16.49
CA ARG A 74 -5.10 4.23 16.48
C ARG A 74 -5.21 3.71 17.90
N LYS A 75 -6.19 2.84 18.15
CA LYS A 75 -6.31 2.14 19.45
C LYS A 75 -5.50 0.86 19.40
N LEU A 76 -4.42 0.83 20.16
CA LEU A 76 -3.48 -0.29 20.28
C LEU A 76 -3.99 -1.28 21.33
N ILE A 77 -3.99 -2.57 21.01
CA ILE A 77 -4.46 -3.65 21.90
C ILE A 77 -3.27 -4.44 22.45
N LYS A 78 -2.43 -4.99 21.58
CA LYS A 78 -1.26 -5.79 21.96
C LYS A 78 -0.21 -5.82 20.84
N LEU A 79 1.07 -5.79 21.20
CA LEU A 79 2.18 -5.97 20.27
C LEU A 79 2.83 -7.34 20.50
N SER A 80 2.80 -8.22 19.50
CA SER A 80 3.53 -9.49 19.49
C SER A 80 4.75 -9.37 18.58
N VAL A 81 5.95 -9.54 19.12
CA VAL A 81 7.18 -9.13 18.44
C VAL A 81 8.35 -10.05 18.77
N THR A 82 9.25 -10.25 17.80
CA THR A 82 10.53 -10.94 18.04
C THR A 82 11.56 -9.96 18.63
N GLN A 83 12.57 -10.46 19.35
CA GLN A 83 13.64 -9.61 19.92
C GLN A 83 14.28 -8.68 18.87
N ASN A 84 14.59 -9.21 17.69
CA ASN A 84 15.20 -8.45 16.60
C ASN A 84 14.22 -7.40 16.03
N ALA A 85 12.96 -7.76 15.80
CA ALA A 85 11.98 -6.82 15.29
C ALA A 85 11.73 -5.66 16.29
N PHE A 86 11.69 -5.95 17.60
CA PHE A 86 11.53 -4.93 18.63
C PHE A 86 12.69 -3.94 18.63
N ALA A 87 13.93 -4.43 18.59
CA ALA A 87 15.12 -3.58 18.47
C ALA A 87 15.09 -2.70 17.20
N ARG A 88 14.54 -3.20 16.10
CA ARG A 88 14.39 -2.44 14.84
C ARG A 88 13.25 -1.43 14.85
N LEU A 89 12.20 -1.64 15.66
CA LEU A 89 11.12 -0.69 15.81
C LEU A 89 11.58 0.57 16.56
N ASP A 90 12.52 0.41 17.49
CA ASP A 90 13.11 1.49 18.29
C ASP A 90 12.03 2.36 18.95
N ILE A 91 11.19 1.71 19.77
CA ILE A 91 10.00 2.29 20.40
C ILE A 91 10.15 2.47 21.92
N GLY A 92 11.38 2.41 22.42
CA GLY A 92 11.69 2.46 23.84
C GLY A 92 11.59 1.10 24.54
N GLU A 93 11.54 1.13 25.87
CA GLU A 93 11.49 -0.08 26.70
C GLU A 93 10.05 -0.61 26.82
N PRO A 94 9.83 -1.94 26.80
CA PRO A 94 8.50 -2.55 26.89
C PRO A 94 7.65 -2.04 28.06
N GLU A 95 8.27 -1.80 29.22
CA GLU A 95 7.60 -1.38 30.45
C GLU A 95 7.10 0.07 30.39
N THR A 96 7.63 0.88 29.48
CA THR A 96 7.23 2.28 29.29
C THR A 96 6.03 2.44 28.35
N LEU A 97 5.67 1.38 27.63
CA LEU A 97 4.59 1.40 26.66
C LEU A 97 3.23 1.25 27.35
N LYS A 98 2.22 1.94 26.82
CA LYS A 98 0.86 1.99 27.37
C LYS A 98 0.00 0.76 27.01
N PHE A 99 0.59 -0.21 26.32
CA PHE A 99 -0.08 -1.41 25.84
C PHE A 99 0.84 -2.62 26.04
N PRO A 100 0.29 -3.84 26.19
CA PRO A 100 1.09 -5.04 26.38
C PRO A 100 2.01 -5.35 25.19
N VAL A 101 3.25 -5.72 25.52
CA VAL A 101 4.24 -6.25 24.57
C VAL A 101 4.55 -7.69 24.93
N GLU A 102 4.45 -8.58 23.96
CA GLU A 102 4.70 -10.01 24.10
C GLU A 102 5.83 -10.44 23.15
N PHE A 103 6.91 -10.99 23.72
CA PHE A 103 8.00 -11.54 22.93
C PHE A 103 7.66 -12.94 22.46
N VAL A 104 7.57 -13.14 21.14
CA VAL A 104 7.14 -14.40 20.52
C VAL A 104 8.11 -14.89 19.46
N SER A 105 8.00 -16.17 19.08
CA SER A 105 8.75 -16.69 17.93
C SER A 105 8.10 -16.26 16.60
N PRO A 106 8.85 -16.21 15.48
CA PRO A 106 8.25 -16.01 14.16
C PRO A 106 7.13 -17.01 13.85
N GLN A 107 7.28 -18.27 14.27
CA GLN A 107 6.30 -19.33 14.04
C GLN A 107 4.99 -19.08 14.76
N ASP A 108 5.00 -18.38 15.91
CA ASP A 108 3.77 -18.05 16.62
C ASP A 108 2.99 -16.96 15.86
N ILE A 109 3.69 -16.01 15.23
CA ILE A 109 3.07 -15.02 14.35
C ILE A 109 2.52 -15.70 13.07
N ASP A 110 3.28 -16.63 12.48
CA ASP A 110 2.84 -17.39 11.29
C ASP A 110 1.55 -18.18 11.54
N LYS A 111 1.37 -18.74 12.75
CA LYS A 111 0.13 -19.45 13.12
C LYS A 111 -1.09 -18.52 13.06
N VAL A 112 -0.92 -17.25 13.46
CA VAL A 112 -1.99 -16.25 13.52
C VAL A 112 -2.26 -15.63 12.14
N LEU A 113 -1.22 -15.15 11.46
CA LEU A 113 -1.36 -14.39 10.20
C LEU A 113 -1.37 -15.26 8.95
N GLY A 114 -0.92 -16.51 9.07
CA GLY A 114 -0.67 -17.42 7.96
C GLY A 114 0.75 -17.26 7.40
N PRO A 115 1.31 -18.33 6.80
CA PRO A 115 2.72 -18.37 6.41
C PRO A 115 3.06 -17.47 5.20
N GLU A 116 2.06 -16.93 4.51
CA GLU A 116 2.27 -16.02 3.37
C GLU A 116 2.39 -14.55 3.82
N ALA A 117 2.08 -14.25 5.08
CA ALA A 117 2.17 -12.89 5.60
C ALA A 117 3.64 -12.48 5.80
N ILE A 118 4.10 -11.44 5.11
CA ILE A 118 5.45 -10.90 5.28
C ILE A 118 5.48 -9.99 6.53
N HIS A 119 5.39 -10.61 7.70
CA HIS A 119 5.21 -9.92 8.98
C HIS A 119 6.52 -9.35 9.56
N GLN A 120 7.69 -9.83 9.12
CA GLN A 120 9.01 -9.32 9.54
C GLN A 120 9.25 -9.42 11.06
N GLY A 121 8.68 -10.44 11.71
CA GLY A 121 8.80 -10.67 13.14
C GLY A 121 7.98 -9.73 14.02
N VAL A 122 6.98 -9.03 13.47
CA VAL A 122 6.10 -8.13 14.24
C VAL A 122 4.64 -8.28 13.81
N MET A 123 3.74 -8.30 14.79
CA MET A 123 2.30 -8.22 14.65
C MET A 123 1.72 -7.29 15.72
N LEU A 124 0.85 -6.38 15.32
CA LEU A 124 0.19 -5.44 16.21
C LEU A 124 -1.33 -5.63 16.09
N GLU A 125 -1.95 -5.92 17.22
CA GLU A 125 -3.41 -6.02 17.36
C GLU A 125 -3.96 -4.63 17.66
N THR A 126 -4.95 -4.20 16.87
CA THR A 126 -5.53 -2.85 16.95
C THR A 126 -7.03 -2.85 16.69
N ARG A 127 -7.69 -1.72 16.97
CA ARG A 127 -9.01 -1.40 16.41
C ARG A 127 -8.85 -0.64 15.07
N PRO A 128 -9.78 -0.77 14.12
CA PRO A 128 -9.82 0.03 12.89
C PRO A 128 -9.76 1.54 13.15
N LEU A 129 -9.32 2.32 12.17
CA LEU A 129 -9.39 3.78 12.27
C LEU A 129 -10.85 4.26 12.29
N PRO A 130 -11.13 5.37 12.97
CA PRO A 130 -12.46 5.95 12.93
C PRO A 130 -12.81 6.35 11.49
N ALA A 131 -13.98 5.90 11.04
CA ALA A 131 -14.50 6.28 9.73
C ALA A 131 -14.63 7.81 9.64
N ARG A 132 -14.14 8.39 8.55
CA ARG A 132 -14.29 9.81 8.24
C ARG A 132 -15.33 10.02 7.16
N ARG A 133 -15.97 11.20 7.17
CA ARG A 133 -16.92 11.61 6.13
C ARG A 133 -16.29 12.66 5.21
N LEU A 134 -16.88 12.86 4.04
CA LEU A 134 -16.39 13.77 2.99
C LEU A 134 -16.32 15.23 3.45
N GLU A 135 -17.18 15.65 4.37
CA GLU A 135 -17.26 17.05 4.82
C GLU A 135 -16.03 17.50 5.60
N ALA A 136 -15.21 16.55 6.09
CA ALA A 136 -13.95 16.82 6.77
C ALA A 136 -12.81 17.20 5.79
N LEU A 137 -13.03 17.13 4.47
CA LEU A 137 -11.99 17.30 3.43
C LEU A 137 -11.82 18.73 2.91
N LYS A 138 -12.49 19.73 3.50
CA LYS A 138 -12.61 21.10 2.97
C LYS A 138 -11.30 21.83 2.68
N ALA A 139 -10.18 21.39 3.26
CA ALA A 139 -8.88 22.05 3.13
C ALA A 139 -7.96 21.43 2.08
N SER A 140 -8.23 20.22 1.57
CA SER A 140 -7.34 19.57 0.61
C SER A 140 -7.69 19.95 -0.83
N PRO A 141 -6.71 20.41 -1.66
CA PRO A 141 -6.95 20.69 -3.07
C PRO A 141 -6.90 19.44 -3.95
N LEU A 142 -6.46 18.29 -3.43
CA LEU A 142 -6.29 17.06 -4.20
C LEU A 142 -6.91 15.86 -3.48
N LEU A 143 -7.71 15.09 -4.19
CA LEU A 143 -8.34 13.85 -3.71
C LEU A 143 -8.21 12.73 -4.74
N LEU A 144 -8.28 11.49 -4.26
CA LEU A 144 -8.46 10.30 -5.09
C LEU A 144 -9.81 9.67 -4.80
N VAL A 145 -10.44 9.19 -5.86
CA VAL A 145 -11.71 8.47 -5.82
C VAL A 145 -11.53 7.16 -6.58
N LEU A 146 -11.75 6.03 -5.91
CA LEU A 146 -11.58 4.70 -6.46
C LEU A 146 -12.93 4.06 -6.74
N ASP A 147 -13.21 3.86 -8.02
CA ASP A 147 -14.41 3.20 -8.52
C ASP A 147 -14.18 1.69 -8.64
N GLN A 148 -14.50 0.97 -7.57
CA GLN A 148 -14.41 -0.50 -7.47
C GLN A 148 -13.00 -1.08 -7.68
N VAL A 149 -11.95 -0.41 -7.18
CA VAL A 149 -10.62 -1.02 -7.12
C VAL A 149 -10.60 -2.04 -5.98
N THR A 150 -10.73 -3.32 -6.32
CA THR A 150 -10.97 -4.41 -5.36
C THR A 150 -9.71 -5.04 -4.77
N ASP A 151 -8.54 -4.85 -5.39
CA ASP A 151 -7.30 -5.47 -4.93
C ASP A 151 -6.64 -4.63 -3.82
N PRO A 152 -6.46 -5.15 -2.58
CA PRO A 152 -5.80 -4.44 -1.50
C PRO A 152 -4.35 -4.07 -1.80
N HIS A 153 -3.65 -4.80 -2.69
CA HIS A 153 -2.30 -4.44 -3.07
C HIS A 153 -2.30 -3.12 -3.85
N ASN A 154 -3.12 -3.04 -4.90
CA ASN A 154 -3.34 -1.81 -5.67
C ASN A 154 -3.80 -0.63 -4.80
N VAL A 155 -4.81 -0.83 -3.94
CA VAL A 155 -5.30 0.26 -3.07
C VAL A 155 -4.21 0.75 -2.12
N GLY A 156 -3.45 -0.16 -1.50
CA GLY A 156 -2.33 0.22 -0.63
C GLY A 156 -1.23 0.98 -1.37
N ALA A 157 -0.87 0.55 -2.59
CA ALA A 157 0.08 1.27 -3.43
C ALA A 157 -0.43 2.68 -3.80
N ILE A 158 -1.71 2.81 -4.13
CA ILE A 158 -2.36 4.10 -4.38
C ILE A 158 -2.30 5.00 -3.15
N MET A 159 -2.59 4.48 -1.95
CA MET A 159 -2.50 5.25 -0.70
C MET A 159 -1.09 5.81 -0.48
N ARG A 160 -0.03 5.03 -0.80
CA ARG A 160 1.35 5.50 -0.70
C ARG A 160 1.62 6.67 -1.63
N SER A 161 1.22 6.55 -2.90
CA SER A 161 1.34 7.64 -3.87
C SER A 161 0.50 8.85 -3.45
N ALA A 162 -0.70 8.63 -2.93
CA ALA A 162 -1.59 9.68 -2.45
C ALA A 162 -0.94 10.51 -1.34
N VAL A 163 -0.39 9.87 -0.32
CA VAL A 163 0.36 10.54 0.76
C VAL A 163 1.59 11.26 0.21
N ALA A 164 2.38 10.60 -0.65
CA ALA A 164 3.60 11.17 -1.21
C ALA A 164 3.34 12.45 -2.03
N PHE A 165 2.20 12.53 -2.71
CA PHE A 165 1.79 13.70 -3.50
C PHE A 165 0.85 14.66 -2.75
N GLY A 166 0.60 14.44 -1.45
CA GLY A 166 -0.19 15.32 -0.62
C GLY A 166 -1.68 15.35 -0.94
N ALA A 167 -2.25 14.22 -1.40
CA ALA A 167 -3.69 14.05 -1.49
C ALA A 167 -4.29 13.99 -0.09
N GLY A 168 -5.46 14.60 0.10
CA GLY A 168 -6.09 14.72 1.41
C GLY A 168 -6.97 13.56 1.82
N ALA A 169 -7.40 12.73 0.88
CA ALA A 169 -8.10 11.48 1.14
C ALA A 169 -8.11 10.55 -0.07
N VAL A 170 -8.36 9.26 0.22
CA VAL A 170 -8.77 8.26 -0.75
C VAL A 170 -10.23 7.90 -0.44
N VAL A 171 -11.12 8.16 -1.39
CA VAL A 171 -12.55 7.87 -1.32
C VAL A 171 -12.85 6.61 -2.12
N THR A 172 -13.68 5.71 -1.62
CA THR A 172 -14.13 4.53 -2.35
C THR A 172 -15.51 4.08 -1.87
N THR A 173 -16.06 3.02 -2.46
CA THR A 173 -17.34 2.45 -2.03
C THR A 173 -17.20 1.45 -0.87
N GLN A 174 -18.23 1.32 -0.03
CA GLN A 174 -18.27 0.31 1.05
C GLN A 174 -18.29 -1.12 0.50
N ARG A 175 -18.89 -1.31 -0.68
CA ARG A 175 -18.92 -2.58 -1.40
C ARG A 175 -17.93 -2.53 -2.56
N HIS A 176 -17.40 -3.69 -2.93
CA HIS A 176 -16.44 -3.83 -4.03
C HIS A 176 -15.16 -3.00 -3.85
N SER A 177 -14.75 -2.82 -2.60
CA SER A 177 -13.48 -2.22 -2.22
C SER A 177 -12.92 -2.94 -0.99
N PRO A 178 -11.59 -3.03 -0.85
CA PRO A 178 -10.96 -3.58 0.35
C PRO A 178 -11.39 -2.81 1.59
N THR A 179 -11.76 -3.53 2.64
CA THR A 179 -11.81 -2.97 3.99
C THR A 179 -10.41 -2.89 4.57
N GLU A 180 -10.27 -2.15 5.68
CA GLU A 180 -9.05 -2.18 6.47
C GLU A 180 -8.67 -3.63 6.82
N SER A 181 -7.43 -4.00 6.56
CA SER A 181 -6.87 -5.34 6.78
C SER A 181 -5.35 -5.29 6.85
N GLY A 182 -4.73 -6.31 7.45
CA GLY A 182 -3.27 -6.40 7.49
C GLY A 182 -2.62 -6.42 6.09
N VAL A 183 -3.28 -7.01 5.09
CA VAL A 183 -2.80 -7.02 3.69
C VAL A 183 -2.81 -5.61 3.10
N LEU A 184 -3.93 -4.88 3.24
CA LEU A 184 -4.03 -3.50 2.78
C LEU A 184 -3.00 -2.61 3.49
N ALA A 185 -2.91 -2.72 4.81
CA ALA A 185 -1.99 -1.93 5.63
C ALA A 185 -0.52 -2.23 5.28
N LYS A 186 -0.17 -3.50 5.04
CA LYS A 186 1.15 -3.91 4.58
C LYS A 186 1.48 -3.33 3.22
N SER A 187 0.56 -3.37 2.27
CA SER A 187 0.75 -2.77 0.95
C SER A 187 0.91 -1.24 1.02
N ALA A 188 0.13 -0.60 1.91
CA ALA A 188 0.19 0.82 2.17
C ALA A 188 1.47 1.27 2.90
N SER A 189 2.22 0.35 3.53
CA SER A 189 3.51 0.63 4.19
C SER A 189 3.48 1.88 5.09
N GLY A 190 2.41 2.01 5.89
CA GLY A 190 2.18 3.13 6.81
C GLY A 190 1.29 4.26 6.26
N ALA A 191 1.07 4.34 4.94
CA ALA A 191 0.22 5.37 4.35
C ALA A 191 -1.23 5.33 4.85
N LEU A 192 -1.75 4.13 5.18
CA LEU A 192 -3.08 3.94 5.77
C LEU A 192 -3.31 4.77 7.05
N GLU A 193 -2.24 5.01 7.82
CA GLU A 193 -2.30 5.80 9.06
C GLU A 193 -2.26 7.31 8.80
N LEU A 194 -1.82 7.72 7.61
CA LEU A 194 -1.51 9.12 7.29
C LEU A 194 -2.60 9.79 6.45
N ILE A 195 -3.39 9.00 5.71
CA ILE A 195 -4.44 9.51 4.83
C ILE A 195 -5.80 8.93 5.19
N PRO A 196 -6.86 9.76 5.30
CA PRO A 196 -8.22 9.29 5.41
C PRO A 196 -8.62 8.34 4.28
N TYR A 197 -9.07 7.14 4.66
CA TYR A 197 -9.72 6.19 3.76
C TYR A 197 -11.24 6.23 3.98
N ILE A 198 -11.97 6.83 3.04
CA ILE A 198 -13.39 7.15 3.20
C ILE A 198 -14.22 6.19 2.36
N GLN A 199 -15.13 5.45 3.01
CA GLN A 199 -16.01 4.50 2.36
C GLN A 199 -17.45 5.02 2.28
N VAL A 200 -17.90 5.33 1.06
CA VAL A 200 -19.25 5.84 0.76
C VAL A 200 -20.18 4.73 0.27
N THR A 201 -21.49 4.92 0.42
CA THR A 201 -22.47 3.93 -0.06
C THR A 201 -22.69 4.03 -1.57
N ASN A 202 -22.76 5.26 -2.10
CA ASN A 202 -22.98 5.54 -3.52
C ASN A 202 -21.91 6.51 -4.04
N LEU A 203 -21.19 6.09 -5.08
CA LEU A 203 -20.12 6.88 -5.66
C LEU A 203 -20.63 8.10 -6.44
N ALA A 204 -21.76 7.97 -7.15
CA ALA A 204 -22.30 9.08 -7.93
C ALA A 204 -22.77 10.23 -7.03
N ASP A 205 -23.40 9.89 -5.90
CA ASP A 205 -23.84 10.88 -4.91
C ASP A 205 -22.62 11.58 -4.28
N ALA A 206 -21.59 10.82 -3.92
CA ALA A 206 -20.32 11.36 -3.42
C ALA A 206 -19.62 12.29 -4.43
N LEU A 207 -19.62 11.96 -5.72
CA LEU A 207 -19.11 12.85 -6.77
C LEU A 207 -19.91 14.15 -6.83
N GLY A 208 -21.24 14.08 -6.73
CA GLY A 208 -22.11 15.26 -6.67
C GLY A 208 -21.85 16.13 -5.44
N GLU A 209 -21.52 15.54 -4.28
CA GLU A 209 -21.08 16.27 -3.10
C GLU A 209 -19.73 16.96 -3.32
N LEU A 210 -18.77 16.27 -3.95
CA LEU A 210 -17.47 16.84 -4.29
C LEU A 210 -17.63 18.05 -5.23
N HIS A 211 -18.55 18.01 -6.21
CA HIS A 211 -18.85 19.17 -7.06
C HIS A 211 -19.36 20.36 -6.26
N LYS A 212 -20.27 20.13 -5.31
CA LYS A 212 -20.79 21.19 -4.41
C LYS A 212 -19.69 21.79 -3.53
N LEU A 213 -18.63 21.01 -3.25
CA LEU A 213 -17.43 21.46 -2.52
C LEU A 213 -16.38 22.13 -3.42
N GLY A 214 -16.67 22.30 -4.71
CA GLY A 214 -15.82 22.98 -5.69
C GLY A 214 -14.74 22.10 -6.31
N PHE A 215 -14.79 20.78 -6.13
CA PHE A 215 -13.86 19.88 -6.82
C PHE A 215 -14.26 19.67 -8.27
N GLN A 216 -13.29 19.83 -9.17
CA GLN A 216 -13.33 19.27 -10.51
C GLN A 216 -13.05 17.77 -10.41
N THR A 217 -14.01 16.93 -10.78
CA THR A 217 -13.81 15.47 -10.82
C THR A 217 -13.36 15.05 -12.22
N ILE A 218 -12.22 14.38 -12.30
CA ILE A 218 -11.61 13.96 -13.58
C ILE A 218 -11.52 12.45 -13.59
N GLY A 219 -12.34 11.80 -14.42
CA GLY A 219 -12.29 10.36 -14.62
C GLY A 219 -11.17 9.96 -15.57
N LEU A 220 -10.32 9.04 -15.14
CA LEU A 220 -9.30 8.43 -15.99
C LEU A 220 -9.87 7.25 -16.78
N ASP A 221 -9.84 7.38 -18.09
CA ASP A 221 -10.25 6.37 -19.07
C ASP A 221 -9.20 6.33 -20.20
N SER A 222 -8.78 5.16 -20.65
CA SER A 222 -7.80 5.05 -21.74
C SER A 222 -8.33 5.66 -23.04
N GLU A 223 -9.65 5.60 -23.24
CA GLU A 223 -10.35 6.19 -24.39
C GLU A 223 -10.86 7.61 -24.09
N GLY A 224 -10.34 8.25 -23.03
CA GLY A 224 -10.70 9.61 -22.65
C GLY A 224 -10.46 10.60 -23.81
N PRO A 225 -11.39 11.54 -24.07
CA PRO A 225 -11.35 12.41 -25.25
C PRO A 225 -10.16 13.38 -25.25
N ALA A 226 -9.63 13.72 -24.07
CA ALA A 226 -8.54 14.68 -23.92
C ALA A 226 -7.39 14.11 -23.06
N PRO A 227 -6.14 14.55 -23.27
CA PRO A 227 -5.03 14.29 -22.35
C PRO A 227 -5.32 14.91 -20.97
N LEU A 228 -4.91 14.22 -19.90
CA LEU A 228 -5.13 14.65 -18.51
C LEU A 228 -4.73 16.11 -18.26
N GLU A 229 -3.53 16.50 -18.68
CA GLU A 229 -2.99 17.84 -18.49
C GLU A 229 -3.86 18.92 -19.12
N GLY A 230 -4.51 18.62 -20.25
CA GLY A 230 -5.41 19.52 -20.95
C GLY A 230 -6.79 19.66 -20.33
N THR A 231 -7.12 18.83 -19.33
CA THR A 231 -8.44 18.85 -18.67
C THR A 231 -8.46 19.66 -17.38
N PHE A 232 -7.32 20.01 -16.80
CA PHE A 232 -7.27 20.74 -15.53
C PHE A 232 -7.79 22.18 -15.70
N ALA A 233 -8.82 22.54 -14.92
CA ALA A 233 -9.46 23.86 -14.99
C ALA A 233 -9.70 24.52 -13.62
N GLY A 234 -9.49 23.81 -12.51
CA GLY A 234 -9.75 24.32 -11.15
C GLY A 234 -8.55 24.22 -10.20
N GLU A 235 -8.76 24.76 -8.98
CA GLU A 235 -7.81 24.71 -7.85
C GLU A 235 -8.06 23.51 -6.92
N ARG A 236 -9.14 22.75 -7.16
CA ARG A 236 -9.49 21.56 -6.41
C ARG A 236 -9.78 20.41 -7.37
N ILE A 237 -8.95 19.38 -7.33
CA ILE A 237 -9.01 18.24 -8.25
C ILE A 237 -9.33 16.96 -7.47
N ALA A 238 -10.31 16.21 -7.97
CA ALA A 238 -10.60 14.85 -7.54
C ALA A 238 -10.39 13.89 -8.70
N LEU A 239 -9.31 13.12 -8.65
CA LEU A 239 -8.99 12.12 -9.66
C LEU A 239 -9.82 10.86 -9.42
N VAL A 240 -10.53 10.39 -10.44
CA VAL A 240 -11.41 9.21 -10.35
C VAL A 240 -10.82 8.09 -11.19
N LEU A 241 -10.48 6.97 -10.54
CA LEU A 241 -9.86 5.81 -11.19
C LEU A 241 -10.76 4.59 -11.08
N GLY A 242 -10.88 3.86 -12.19
CA GLY A 242 -11.67 2.64 -12.28
C GLY A 242 -10.94 1.37 -11.87
N SER A 243 -11.69 0.27 -11.79
CA SER A 243 -11.14 -1.05 -11.55
C SER A 243 -10.25 -1.50 -12.71
N GLU A 244 -9.28 -2.37 -12.45
CA GLU A 244 -8.50 -2.99 -13.51
C GLU A 244 -9.41 -3.73 -14.52
N GLY A 245 -9.06 -3.65 -15.80
CA GLY A 245 -9.80 -4.26 -16.90
C GLY A 245 -11.06 -3.50 -17.30
N LYS A 246 -12.04 -3.37 -16.40
CA LYS A 246 -13.34 -2.73 -16.73
C LYS A 246 -13.28 -1.20 -16.76
N GLY A 247 -12.28 -0.59 -16.14
CA GLY A 247 -12.19 0.87 -16.01
C GLY A 247 -13.33 1.44 -15.18
N LEU A 248 -13.74 2.66 -15.52
CA LEU A 248 -14.81 3.38 -14.81
C LEU A 248 -16.18 2.81 -15.17
N ARG A 249 -17.07 2.68 -14.18
CA ARG A 249 -18.47 2.34 -14.44
C ARG A 249 -19.13 3.44 -15.28
N GLN A 250 -20.09 3.06 -16.11
CA GLN A 250 -20.81 4.01 -16.97
C GLN A 250 -21.37 5.19 -16.17
N LYS A 251 -22.04 4.93 -15.05
CA LYS A 251 -22.60 5.99 -14.21
C LYS A 251 -21.52 6.94 -13.68
N THR A 252 -20.35 6.41 -13.30
CA THR A 252 -19.20 7.21 -12.88
C THR A 252 -18.72 8.10 -14.02
N ARG A 253 -18.56 7.55 -15.24
CA ARG A 253 -18.16 8.29 -16.44
C ARG A 253 -19.11 9.43 -16.80
N GLU A 254 -20.41 9.21 -16.65
CA GLU A 254 -21.45 10.23 -16.87
C GLU A 254 -21.50 11.30 -15.78
N THR A 255 -20.99 11.00 -14.57
CA THR A 255 -21.07 11.90 -13.42
C THR A 255 -19.82 12.76 -13.26
N VAL A 256 -18.65 12.32 -13.72
CA VAL A 256 -17.44 13.14 -13.63
C VAL A 256 -17.54 14.41 -14.49
N THR A 257 -16.89 15.49 -14.05
CA THR A 257 -16.90 16.75 -14.81
C THR A 257 -16.07 16.70 -16.08
N ALA A 258 -15.06 15.83 -16.12
CA ALA A 258 -14.24 15.58 -17.30
C ALA A 258 -13.82 14.12 -17.37
N LEU A 259 -13.65 13.61 -18.59
CA LEU A 259 -12.97 12.35 -18.88
C LEU A 259 -11.63 12.67 -19.53
N ALA A 260 -10.59 11.99 -19.06
CA ALA A 260 -9.23 12.21 -19.51
C ALA A 260 -8.49 10.88 -19.69
N ARG A 261 -7.52 10.87 -20.59
CA ARG A 261 -6.57 9.78 -20.75
C ARG A 261 -5.16 10.19 -20.34
N LEU A 262 -4.36 9.21 -19.97
CA LEU A 262 -2.91 9.36 -19.90
C LEU A 262 -2.35 9.06 -21.28
N ASP A 263 -1.67 10.02 -21.90
CA ASP A 263 -1.04 9.80 -23.21
C ASP A 263 0.17 8.88 -23.05
N MET A 264 0.08 7.72 -23.70
CA MET A 264 1.10 6.66 -23.66
C MET A 264 1.65 6.44 -25.09
N PRO A 265 2.82 7.01 -25.42
CA PRO A 265 3.38 6.94 -26.78
C PRO A 265 3.89 5.56 -27.17
N GLY A 266 4.08 4.66 -26.20
CA GLY A 266 4.50 3.28 -26.44
C GLY A 266 3.40 2.38 -27.00
N GLU A 267 3.75 1.10 -27.18
CA GLU A 267 2.82 0.05 -27.65
C GLU A 267 1.77 -0.33 -26.59
N ILE A 268 2.12 -0.22 -25.31
CA ILE A 268 1.21 -0.50 -24.19
C ILE A 268 0.21 0.66 -24.05
N LYS A 269 -1.08 0.34 -24.12
CA LYS A 269 -2.19 1.31 -24.08
C LYS A 269 -2.95 1.36 -22.75
N SER A 270 -2.50 0.64 -21.74
CA SER A 270 -3.08 0.70 -20.40
C SER A 270 -2.02 0.46 -19.33
N LEU A 271 -2.19 1.11 -18.18
CA LEU A 271 -1.34 0.94 -17.00
C LEU A 271 -2.11 0.23 -15.90
N ASN A 272 -1.37 -0.46 -15.03
CA ASN A 272 -1.90 -0.84 -13.72
C ASN A 272 -2.46 0.40 -13.00
N VAL A 273 -3.58 0.24 -12.30
CA VAL A 273 -4.32 1.37 -11.70
C VAL A 273 -3.50 2.15 -10.68
N SER A 274 -2.59 1.52 -9.94
CA SER A 274 -1.72 2.20 -8.99
C SER A 274 -0.66 3.06 -9.67
N ASN A 275 -0.13 2.60 -10.81
CA ASN A 275 0.80 3.38 -11.63
C ASN A 275 0.09 4.57 -12.28
N ALA A 276 -1.11 4.35 -12.84
CA ALA A 276 -1.94 5.42 -13.39
C ALA A 276 -2.26 6.48 -12.33
N ALA A 277 -2.59 6.07 -11.10
CA ALA A 277 -2.81 6.98 -9.99
C ALA A 277 -1.56 7.81 -9.67
N ALA A 278 -0.39 7.19 -9.60
CA ALA A 278 0.86 7.89 -9.31
C ALA A 278 1.19 8.96 -10.36
N VAL A 279 1.05 8.64 -11.65
CA VAL A 279 1.27 9.58 -12.77
C VAL A 279 0.25 10.73 -12.71
N ALA A 280 -1.03 10.41 -12.53
CA ALA A 280 -2.08 11.41 -12.49
C ALA A 280 -1.97 12.35 -11.28
N LEU A 281 -1.58 11.81 -10.11
CA LEU A 281 -1.28 12.60 -8.91
C LEU A 281 -0.11 13.55 -9.15
N TYR A 282 0.97 13.09 -9.77
CA TYR A 282 2.11 13.93 -10.11
C TYR A 282 1.70 15.09 -11.03
N ALA A 283 0.98 14.80 -12.12
CA ALA A 283 0.48 15.80 -13.06
C ALA A 283 -0.45 16.81 -12.37
N SER A 284 -1.39 16.33 -11.56
CA SER A 284 -2.32 17.18 -10.80
C SER A 284 -1.60 18.06 -9.79
N ARG A 285 -0.60 17.53 -9.09
CA ARG A 285 0.20 18.29 -8.12
C ARG A 285 0.98 19.41 -8.81
N GLN A 286 1.56 19.14 -9.98
CA GLN A 286 2.26 20.14 -10.80
C GLN A 286 1.33 21.27 -11.26
N HIS A 287 0.08 20.95 -11.62
CA HIS A 287 -0.93 21.96 -11.94
C HIS A 287 -1.29 22.80 -10.71
N LEU A 288 -1.60 22.15 -9.59
CA LEU A 288 -1.99 22.83 -8.35
C LEU A 288 -0.90 23.74 -7.78
N SER A 289 0.38 23.38 -7.94
CA SER A 289 1.50 24.22 -7.48
C SER A 289 1.76 25.45 -8.34
N LYS A 290 1.21 25.53 -9.56
CA LYS A 290 1.35 26.70 -10.43
C LYS A 290 0.28 27.76 -10.18
N ASN A 291 -0.83 27.36 -9.57
CA ASN A 291 -2.02 28.19 -9.38
C ASN A 291 -2.29 28.56 -7.90
N GLY A 292 -1.46 28.09 -6.96
CA GLY A 292 -1.52 28.43 -5.53
C GLY A 292 -0.25 29.11 -5.08
#